data_AF-A0A942W0V4-F1
#
_entry.id   AF-A0A942W0V4-F1
#
_cell.length_a   1.000
_cell.length_b   1.000
_cell.length_c   1.000
_cell.angle_alpha   90.00
_cell.angle_beta   90.00
_cell.angle_gamma   90.00
#
_symmetry.space_group_name_H-M   'P 1'
#
loop_
_entity.id
_entity.type
_entity.pdbx_description
1 polymer ?
#
loop_
_entity_poly.entity_id
_entity_poly.type
_entity_poly.pdbx_seq_one_letter_code
_entity_poly.pdbx_strand_id
1 'polypeptide(L)'
;MAGDRTEYFKMAKRNQRAAAKEPHKRNAEKIEFIGKKINIKKFEEAYRDKVKDSATKFYIYKNILDIVPLITACKNFLEQKGAFLVGTTGTVKANPAQKELRENTKAFTGLLKELDSMLGADDKPDINSWLDDEEEDE
;
A
#
# COMPACT_ATOMS: atom_id res chain seq x y z
N MET A 1 16.98 52.30 9.24
CA MET A 1 16.02 51.41 9.93
C MET A 1 16.52 49.97 9.89
N ALA A 2 17.37 49.55 10.84
CA ALA A 2 17.99 48.21 10.87
C ALA A 2 17.55 47.33 12.07
N GLY A 3 16.75 47.88 12.99
CA GLY A 3 16.27 47.18 14.20
C GLY A 3 15.22 46.09 13.92
N ASP A 4 14.33 46.32 12.95
CA ASP A 4 13.16 45.48 12.70
C ASP A 4 13.47 44.08 12.15
N ARG A 5 14.46 43.96 11.25
CA ARG A 5 14.83 42.66 10.67
C ARG A 5 15.41 41.69 11.71
N THR A 6 16.13 42.22 12.69
CA THR A 6 16.82 41.41 13.70
C THR A 6 15.83 40.89 14.74
N GLU A 7 14.86 41.71 15.14
CA GLU A 7 13.73 41.34 15.99
C GLU A 7 12.87 40.26 15.32
N TYR A 8 12.52 40.46 14.04
CA TYR A 8 11.73 39.50 13.27
C TYR A 8 12.40 38.11 13.19
N PHE A 9 13.71 38.08 12.93
CA PHE A 9 14.47 36.82 12.89
C PHE A 9 14.52 36.10 14.25
N LYS A 10 14.69 36.86 15.33
CA LYS A 10 14.66 36.31 16.69
C LYS A 10 13.28 35.74 17.03
N MET A 11 12.22 36.46 16.66
CA MET A 11 10.84 36.02 16.87
C MET A 11 10.51 34.76 16.06
N ALA A 12 10.92 34.71 14.79
CA ALA A 12 10.75 33.52 13.95
C ALA A 12 11.49 32.29 14.49
N LYS A 13 12.74 32.44 14.94
CA LYS A 13 13.51 31.36 15.59
C LYS A 13 12.88 30.91 16.92
N ARG A 14 12.32 31.85 17.69
CA ARG A 14 11.62 31.55 18.94
C ARG A 14 10.32 30.79 18.69
N ASN A 15 9.55 31.19 17.69
CA ASN A 15 8.32 30.51 17.28
C ASN A 15 8.60 29.11 16.68
N GLN A 16 9.68 28.94 15.91
CA GLN A 16 10.14 27.62 15.46
C GLN A 16 10.49 26.70 16.63
N ARG A 17 11.21 27.22 17.63
CA ARG A 17 11.58 26.45 18.84
C ARG A 17 10.36 26.15 19.72
N ALA A 18 9.37 27.03 19.75
CA ALA A 18 8.12 26.81 20.49
C ALA A 18 7.25 25.75 19.80
N ALA A 19 7.11 25.81 18.48
CA ALA A 19 6.41 24.80 17.68
C ALA A 19 7.09 23.41 17.76
N ALA A 20 8.42 23.37 17.88
CA ALA A 20 9.17 22.12 18.11
C ALA A 20 9.03 21.56 19.54
N LYS A 21 8.55 22.37 20.49
CA LYS A 21 8.33 21.98 21.90
C LYS A 21 6.90 21.58 22.20
N GLU A 22 5.95 21.90 21.32
CA GLU A 22 4.65 21.28 21.41
C GLU A 22 4.82 19.82 20.99
N PRO A 23 4.56 18.85 21.89
CA PRO A 23 4.39 17.49 21.43
C PRO A 23 3.19 17.56 20.50
N HIS A 24 3.42 17.41 19.20
CA HIS A 24 2.32 17.13 18.30
C HIS A 24 1.65 15.89 18.88
N LYS A 25 0.53 16.08 19.59
CA LYS A 25 -0.42 15.01 19.90
C LYS A 25 -0.98 14.58 18.56
N ARG A 26 -0.19 13.82 17.83
CA ARG A 26 -0.66 13.02 16.71
C ARG A 26 -1.42 11.90 17.36
N ASN A 27 -2.71 12.09 17.49
CA ASN A 27 -3.61 10.96 17.31
C ASN A 27 -3.30 10.48 15.89
N ALA A 28 -2.34 9.57 15.75
CA ALA A 28 -2.16 8.87 14.49
C ALA A 28 -3.45 8.06 14.35
N GLU A 29 -4.38 8.57 13.55
CA GLU A 29 -5.52 7.76 13.12
C GLU A 29 -4.91 6.46 12.58
N LYS A 30 -5.24 5.36 13.27
CA LYS A 30 -4.74 4.04 12.94
C LYS A 30 -5.21 3.78 11.51
N ILE A 31 -4.26 3.65 10.59
CA ILE A 31 -4.59 3.20 9.25
C ILE A 31 -4.92 1.73 9.37
N GLU A 32 -6.05 1.34 8.78
CA GLU A 32 -6.53 -0.04 8.76
C GLU A 32 -7.10 -0.30 7.36
N PHE A 33 -6.56 -1.29 6.67
CA PHE A 33 -7.02 -1.66 5.34
C PHE A 33 -8.13 -2.70 5.43
N ILE A 34 -9.37 -2.22 5.50
CA ILE A 34 -10.55 -3.08 5.56
C ILE A 34 -10.83 -3.69 4.18
N GLY A 35 -11.04 -5.00 4.13
CA GLY A 35 -11.53 -5.70 2.93
C GLY A 35 -10.98 -7.12 2.79
N LYS A 36 -11.55 -7.88 1.85
CA LYS A 36 -11.17 -9.28 1.64
C LYS A 36 -9.70 -9.44 1.25
N LYS A 37 -9.03 -10.44 1.82
CA LYS A 37 -7.64 -10.78 1.55
C LYS A 37 -7.56 -11.73 0.36
N ILE A 38 -6.50 -11.57 -0.44
CA ILE A 38 -6.23 -12.48 -1.55
C ILE A 38 -5.66 -13.77 -0.96
N ASN A 39 -6.39 -14.87 -1.09
CA ASN A 39 -5.89 -16.18 -0.70
C ASN A 39 -5.05 -16.75 -1.85
N ILE A 40 -3.73 -16.75 -1.68
CA ILE A 40 -2.80 -17.22 -2.70
C ILE A 40 -3.10 -18.66 -3.10
N LYS A 41 -3.38 -19.57 -2.15
CA LYS A 41 -3.65 -20.98 -2.46
C LYS A 41 -4.91 -21.15 -3.31
N LYS A 42 -6.01 -20.51 -2.91
CA LYS A 42 -7.27 -20.53 -3.69
C LYS A 42 -7.11 -19.87 -5.05
N PHE A 43 -6.31 -18.81 -5.14
CA PHE A 43 -5.98 -18.18 -6.42
C PHE A 43 -5.19 -19.13 -7.32
N GLU A 44 -4.19 -19.83 -6.78
CA GLU A 44 -3.45 -20.86 -7.52
C GLU A 44 -4.38 -21.97 -8.02
N GLU A 45 -5.26 -22.50 -7.16
CA GLU A 45 -6.25 -23.52 -7.54
C GLU A 45 -7.21 -23.02 -8.64
N ALA A 46 -7.63 -21.76 -8.57
CA ALA A 46 -8.52 -21.14 -9.54
C ALA A 46 -7.89 -20.98 -10.93
N TYR A 47 -6.59 -20.67 -11.02
CA TYR A 47 -5.93 -20.29 -12.28
C TYR A 47 -4.93 -21.31 -12.83
N ARG A 48 -4.27 -22.13 -11.99
CA ARG A 48 -3.11 -22.97 -12.37
C ARG A 48 -3.38 -23.86 -13.57
N ASP A 49 -4.53 -24.54 -13.61
CA ASP A 49 -4.87 -25.44 -14.72
C ASP A 49 -5.27 -24.72 -16.00
N LYS A 50 -5.70 -23.45 -15.89
CA LYS A 50 -6.21 -22.64 -17.00
C LYS A 50 -5.11 -21.87 -17.74
N VAL A 51 -3.91 -21.84 -17.17
CA VAL A 51 -2.75 -21.11 -17.72
C VAL A 51 -1.64 -22.04 -18.23
N LYS A 52 -1.77 -23.35 -18.02
CA LYS A 52 -0.72 -24.34 -18.36
C LYS A 52 -0.49 -24.54 -19.86
N ASP A 53 -1.45 -24.13 -20.67
CA ASP A 53 -1.46 -24.25 -22.14
C ASP A 53 -0.66 -23.14 -22.83
N SER A 54 -0.31 -22.06 -22.12
CA SER A 54 0.35 -20.89 -22.70
C SER A 54 1.43 -20.33 -21.79
N ALA A 55 2.66 -20.25 -22.34
CA ALA A 55 3.79 -19.63 -21.64
C ALA A 55 3.50 -18.17 -21.24
N THR A 56 2.77 -17.42 -22.07
CA THR A 56 2.38 -16.03 -21.78
C THR A 56 1.39 -15.96 -20.61
N LYS A 57 0.34 -16.79 -20.61
CA LYS A 57 -0.62 -16.85 -19.49
C LYS A 57 0.09 -17.24 -18.19
N PHE A 58 0.97 -18.24 -18.25
CA PHE A 58 1.74 -18.70 -17.10
C PHE A 58 2.68 -17.62 -16.54
N TYR A 59 3.34 -16.86 -17.41
CA TYR A 59 4.20 -15.74 -17.01
C TYR A 59 3.39 -14.64 -16.29
N ILE A 60 2.24 -14.24 -16.83
CA ILE A 60 1.35 -13.25 -16.21
C ILE A 60 0.85 -13.77 -14.85
N TYR A 61 0.38 -15.02 -14.81
CA TYR A 61 -0.02 -15.69 -13.57
C TYR A 61 1.07 -15.67 -12.49
N LYS A 62 2.32 -15.96 -12.86
CA LYS A 62 3.45 -15.90 -11.91
C LYS A 62 3.72 -14.49 -11.41
N ASN A 63 3.69 -13.48 -12.28
CA ASN A 63 3.86 -12.09 -11.85
C ASN A 63 2.75 -11.64 -10.89
N ILE A 64 1.51 -12.11 -11.08
CA ILE A 64 0.41 -11.84 -10.13
C ILE A 64 0.75 -12.43 -8.76
N LEU A 65 1.20 -13.68 -8.71
CA LEU A 65 1.60 -14.34 -7.47
C LEU A 65 2.73 -13.60 -6.74
N ASP A 66 3.70 -13.06 -7.48
CA ASP A 66 4.82 -12.32 -6.90
C ASP A 66 4.40 -10.95 -6.35
N ILE A 67 3.40 -10.29 -6.96
CA ILE A 67 2.93 -8.96 -6.54
C ILE A 67 2.06 -9.02 -5.27
N VAL A 68 1.28 -10.08 -5.08
CA VAL A 68 0.35 -10.18 -3.94
C VAL A 68 1.06 -10.00 -2.58
N PRO A 69 2.18 -10.68 -2.28
CA PRO A 69 2.95 -10.44 -1.06
C PRO A 69 3.45 -9.01 -0.90
N LEU A 70 3.81 -8.33 -2.00
CA LEU A 70 4.29 -6.94 -1.96
C LEU A 70 3.18 -5.98 -1.55
N ILE A 71 1.95 -6.20 -2.03
CA ILE A 71 0.78 -5.43 -1.61
C ILE A 71 0.54 -5.61 -0.11
N THR A 72 0.55 -6.85 0.37
CA THR A 72 0.35 -7.17 1.80
C THR A 72 1.42 -6.53 2.67
N ALA A 73 2.70 -6.62 2.28
CA ALA A 73 3.79 -5.99 3.01
C ALA A 73 3.64 -4.46 3.09
N CYS A 74 3.23 -3.80 2.01
CA CYS A 74 2.99 -2.36 2.00
C CYS A 74 1.83 -1.97 2.91
N LYS A 75 0.71 -2.72 2.88
CA LYS A 75 -0.43 -2.50 3.78
C LYS A 75 -0.01 -2.60 5.24
N ASN A 76 0.59 -3.73 5.63
CA ASN A 76 1.05 -3.97 7.00
C ASN A 76 2.02 -2.87 7.47
N PHE A 77 2.93 -2.42 6.61
CA PHE A 77 3.87 -1.34 6.96
C PHE A 77 3.16 -0.01 7.20
N LEU A 78 2.15 0.32 6.39
CA LEU A 78 1.36 1.53 6.53
C LEU A 78 0.45 1.50 7.78
N GLU A 79 -0.09 0.35 8.14
CA GLU A 79 -0.86 0.19 9.39
C GLU A 79 0.05 0.37 10.62
N GLN A 80 1.27 -0.17 10.58
CA GLN A 80 2.23 -0.06 11.69
C GLN A 80 2.90 1.31 11.81
N LYS A 81 3.24 1.95 10.68
CA LYS A 81 4.06 3.17 10.66
C LYS A 81 3.27 4.42 10.27
N GLY A 82 2.04 4.27 9.81
CA GLY A 82 1.22 5.34 9.30
C GLY A 82 1.61 5.83 7.91
N ALA A 83 0.76 6.70 7.36
CA ALA A 83 0.94 7.33 6.06
C ALA A 83 2.14 8.29 6.03
N PHE A 84 2.54 8.86 7.17
CA PHE A 84 3.60 9.87 7.21
C PHE A 84 4.65 9.48 8.25
N LEU A 85 5.90 9.53 7.82
CA LEU A 85 7.06 9.28 8.67
C LEU A 85 7.60 10.59 9.23
N VAL A 86 8.02 10.59 10.49
CA VAL A 86 8.68 11.73 11.14
C VAL A 86 10.17 11.44 11.23
N GLY A 87 10.98 12.29 10.61
CA GLY A 87 12.43 12.22 10.70
C GLY A 87 12.95 12.70 12.07
N THR A 88 14.22 12.40 12.35
CA THR A 88 14.89 12.76 13.62
C THR A 88 14.92 14.26 13.90
N THR A 89 14.86 15.09 12.86
CA THR A 89 14.80 16.56 12.95
C THR A 89 13.37 17.11 13.02
N GLY A 90 12.35 16.23 13.15
CA GLY A 90 10.94 16.59 13.18
C GLY A 90 10.31 16.83 11.80
N THR A 91 11.05 16.61 10.70
CA THR A 91 10.48 16.77 9.35
C THR A 91 9.51 15.64 9.04
N VAL A 92 8.33 15.98 8.52
CA VAL A 92 7.31 15.02 8.11
C VAL A 92 7.49 14.71 6.63
N LYS A 93 7.57 13.43 6.26
CA LYS A 93 7.63 12.98 4.87
C LYS A 93 6.57 11.92 4.62
N ALA A 94 6.07 11.85 3.39
CA ALA A 94 5.18 10.77 2.97
C ALA A 94 5.91 9.43 3.09
N ASN A 95 5.21 8.41 3.58
CA ASN A 95 5.72 7.05 3.63
C ASN A 95 5.85 6.50 2.20
N PRO A 96 7.06 6.08 1.74
CA PRO A 96 7.27 5.53 0.40
C PRO A 96 6.35 4.34 0.08
N ALA A 97 5.97 3.55 1.09
CA ALA A 97 5.06 2.42 0.95
C ALA A 97 3.69 2.82 0.38
N GLN A 98 3.26 4.09 0.50
CA GLN A 98 2.05 4.56 -0.17
C GLN A 98 2.17 4.52 -1.70
N LYS A 99 3.33 4.94 -2.22
CA LYS A 99 3.57 4.95 -3.67
C LYS A 99 3.71 3.52 -4.18
N GLU A 100 4.49 2.70 -3.47
CA GLU A 100 4.68 1.29 -3.80
C GLU A 100 3.36 0.52 -3.76
N LEU A 101 2.52 0.71 -2.74
CA LEU A 101 1.19 0.11 -2.66
C LEU A 101 0.34 0.45 -3.89
N ARG A 102 0.35 1.71 -4.31
CA ARG A 102 -0.40 2.17 -5.50
C ARG A 102 0.11 1.52 -6.77
N GLU A 103 1.42 1.46 -6.96
CA GLU A 103 2.04 0.87 -8.15
C GLU A 103 1.81 -0.64 -8.20
N ASN A 104 1.99 -1.34 -7.08
CA ASN A 104 1.73 -2.77 -6.94
C ASN A 104 0.25 -3.11 -7.19
N THR A 105 -0.68 -2.33 -6.64
CA THR A 105 -2.12 -2.53 -6.86
C THR A 105 -2.50 -2.30 -8.33
N LYS A 106 -1.92 -1.28 -8.97
CA LYS A 106 -2.13 -1.02 -10.40
C LYS A 106 -1.58 -2.14 -11.28
N ALA A 107 -0.38 -2.63 -10.97
CA ALA A 107 0.22 -3.77 -11.67
C ALA A 107 -0.62 -5.04 -11.49
N PHE A 108 -1.03 -5.36 -10.26
CA PHE A 108 -1.91 -6.49 -9.96
C PHE A 108 -3.21 -6.44 -10.78
N THR A 109 -3.95 -5.33 -10.71
CA THR A 109 -5.21 -5.18 -11.43
C THR A 109 -5.04 -5.18 -12.94
N GLY A 110 -3.92 -4.65 -13.45
CA GLY A 110 -3.59 -4.70 -14.87
C GLY A 110 -3.34 -6.13 -15.35
N LEU A 111 -2.45 -6.85 -14.66
CA LEU A 111 -2.09 -8.23 -14.99
C LEU A 111 -3.29 -9.17 -14.86
N LEU A 112 -4.13 -9.00 -13.83
CA LEU A 112 -5.33 -9.81 -13.66
C LEU A 112 -6.31 -9.61 -14.82
N LYS A 113 -6.56 -8.36 -15.22
CA LYS A 113 -7.41 -8.07 -16.38
C LYS A 113 -6.84 -8.64 -17.68
N GLU A 114 -5.53 -8.55 -17.86
CA GLU A 114 -4.84 -9.12 -19.02
C GLU A 114 -4.99 -10.64 -19.02
N LEU A 115 -4.73 -11.30 -17.88
CA LEU A 115 -4.89 -12.75 -17.74
C LEU A 115 -6.32 -13.18 -18.04
N ASP A 116 -7.32 -12.53 -17.41
CA ASP A 116 -8.73 -12.84 -17.62
C ASP A 116 -9.15 -12.59 -19.07
N SER A 117 -8.59 -11.59 -19.76
CA SER A 117 -8.86 -11.36 -21.18
C SER A 117 -8.31 -12.47 -22.09
N MET A 118 -7.25 -13.15 -21.65
CA MET A 118 -6.67 -14.31 -22.35
C MET A 118 -7.38 -15.62 -22.00
N LEU A 119 -8.21 -15.63 -20.96
CA LEU A 119 -9.10 -16.75 -20.62
C LEU A 119 -10.41 -16.65 -21.40
N GLY A 120 -10.93 -17.79 -21.86
CA GLY A 120 -12.27 -17.86 -22.45
C GLY A 120 -13.34 -17.42 -21.45
N ALA A 121 -14.51 -16.99 -21.93
CA ALA A 121 -15.60 -16.53 -21.06
C ALA A 121 -16.02 -17.58 -20.02
N ASP A 122 -16.00 -18.86 -20.40
CA ASP A 122 -16.36 -20.00 -19.54
C ASP A 122 -15.25 -20.41 -18.56
N ASP A 123 -14.02 -19.95 -18.79
CA ASP A 123 -12.84 -20.29 -18.00
C ASP A 123 -12.50 -19.22 -16.95
N LYS A 124 -13.19 -18.08 -16.94
CA LYS A 124 -12.92 -17.00 -15.98
C LYS A 124 -13.32 -17.43 -14.57
N PRO A 125 -12.37 -17.49 -13.62
CA PRO A 125 -12.72 -17.79 -12.24
C PRO A 125 -13.57 -16.68 -11.63
N ASP A 126 -14.52 -17.04 -10.78
CA ASP A 126 -15.22 -16.06 -9.95
C ASP A 126 -14.22 -15.40 -9.00
N ILE A 127 -14.19 -14.06 -8.97
CA ILE A 127 -13.33 -13.27 -8.09
C ILE A 127 -13.56 -13.65 -6.62
N ASN A 128 -14.80 -13.95 -6.23
CA ASN A 128 -15.11 -14.31 -4.85
C ASN A 128 -14.56 -15.68 -4.43
N SER A 129 -14.16 -16.54 -5.38
CA SER A 129 -13.67 -17.89 -5.08
C SER A 129 -12.28 -17.91 -4.41
N TRP A 130 -11.52 -16.82 -4.52
CA TRP A 130 -10.15 -16.72 -4.02
C TRP A 130 -9.91 -15.52 -3.09
N LEU A 131 -11.00 -14.88 -2.65
CA LEU A 131 -10.99 -13.82 -1.66
C LEU A 131 -11.48 -14.38 -0.32
N ASP A 132 -10.64 -14.29 0.70
CA ASP A 132 -11.05 -14.60 2.07
C ASP A 132 -11.63 -13.35 2.72
N ASP A 133 -12.74 -13.50 3.44
CA ASP A 133 -13.15 -12.50 4.42
C ASP A 133 -12.04 -12.37 5.46
N GLU A 134 -11.84 -11.17 6.03
CA GLU A 134 -10.90 -11.07 7.14
C GLU A 134 -11.43 -11.99 8.24
N GLU A 135 -10.60 -12.97 8.66
CA GLU A 135 -10.90 -13.74 9.86
C GLU A 135 -11.22 -12.72 10.96
N GLU A 136 -12.43 -12.78 11.52
CA GLU A 136 -12.71 -12.10 12.78
C GLU A 136 -11.69 -12.66 13.75
N ASP A 137 -10.69 -11.85 14.12
CA ASP A 137 -9.75 -12.20 15.18
C ASP A 137 -10.59 -12.46 16.45
N GLU A 138 -10.87 -13.74 16.75
CA GLU A 138 -11.39 -14.19 18.05
C GLU A 138 -10.35 -13.97 19.16
#